data_AF-A0A073C9V7-F1
#
_entry.id   AF-A0A073C9V7-F1
#
_cell.length_a   1.000
_cell.length_b   1.000
_cell.length_c   1.000
_cell.angle_alpha   90.00
_cell.angle_beta   90.00
_cell.angle_gamma   90.00
#
_symmetry.space_group_name_H-M   'P 1'
#
loop_
_entity.id
_entity.type
_entity.pdbx_description
1 polymer ?
#
loop_
_entity_poly.entity_id
_entity_poly.type
_entity_poly.pdbx_seq_one_letter_code
_entity_poly.pdbx_strand_id
1 'polypeptide(L)'
;MAYRIKINGVVAVVENGVWTSSTPHYAEILNNMLAIEKMGAIDPDSPFFWLNSPATPDPDWLIATEMAKSFDGVVMDDPLPRAPLIIDGEEIDESEILY
;
A
#
# COMPACT_ATOMS: atom_id res chain seq x y z
N MET A 1 -5.44 5.27 -7.16
CA MET A 1 -6.15 5.80 -5.96
C MET A 1 -5.07 6.32 -5.04
N ALA A 2 -5.23 7.47 -4.40
CA ALA A 2 -4.15 8.03 -3.59
C ALA A 2 -4.18 7.49 -2.15
N TYR A 3 -3.01 7.15 -1.60
CA TYR A 3 -2.85 6.69 -0.21
C TYR A 3 -1.81 7.53 0.53
N ARG A 4 -2.04 7.75 1.82
CA ARG A 4 -1.25 8.59 2.70
C ARG A 4 -0.60 7.74 3.76
N ILE A 5 0.68 8.00 4.00
CA ILE A 5 1.43 7.41 5.11
C ILE A 5 2.03 8.51 5.96
N LYS A 6 2.20 8.24 7.25
CA LYS A 6 2.90 9.10 8.20
C LYS A 6 4.13 8.39 8.72
N ILE A 7 5.29 9.00 8.51
CA ILE A 7 6.58 8.51 9.01
C ILE A 7 7.27 9.67 9.71
N ASN A 8 7.71 9.47 10.96
CA ASN A 8 8.41 10.50 11.75
C ASN A 8 7.70 11.87 11.79
N GLY A 9 6.37 11.88 11.77
CA GLY A 9 5.57 13.10 11.77
C GLY A 9 5.36 13.76 10.40
N VAL A 10 6.04 13.29 9.35
CA VAL A 10 5.88 13.76 7.97
C VAL A 10 4.83 12.91 7.26
N VAL A 11 3.91 13.57 6.56
CA VAL A 11 2.92 12.90 5.71
C VAL A 11 3.42 12.88 4.27
N ALA A 12 3.35 11.70 3.67
CA ALA A 12 3.62 11.49 2.25
C ALA A 12 2.41 10.81 1.60
N VAL A 13 2.18 11.10 0.33
CA VAL A 13 1.07 10.58 -0.46
C VAL A 13 1.64 9.83 -1.66
N VAL A 14 1.22 8.58 -1.86
CA VAL A 14 1.47 7.83 -3.09
C VAL A 14 0.24 7.89 -3.96
N GLU A 15 0.44 8.23 -5.22
CA GLU A 15 -0.58 8.17 -6.25
C GLU A 15 0.07 7.72 -7.56
N ASN A 16 -0.49 6.69 -8.20
CA ASN A 16 0.04 6.11 -9.43
C ASN A 16 1.53 5.70 -9.29
N GLY A 17 1.90 5.16 -8.13
CA GLY A 17 3.25 4.71 -7.81
C GLY A 17 4.29 5.83 -7.66
N VAL A 18 3.86 7.08 -7.48
CA VAL A 18 4.74 8.24 -7.27
C VAL A 18 4.45 8.87 -5.91
N TRP A 19 5.51 9.07 -5.11
CA TRP A 19 5.43 9.73 -3.82
C TRP A 19 5.49 11.24 -3.95
N THR A 20 4.61 11.93 -3.22
CA THR A 20 4.59 13.38 -3.02
C THR A 20 4.52 13.72 -1.54
N SER A 21 5.04 14.88 -1.13
CA SER A 21 5.00 15.35 0.27
C SER A 21 5.21 16.87 0.31
N SER A 22 4.75 17.51 1.39
CA SER A 22 5.09 18.91 1.70
C SER A 22 6.59 19.14 1.94
N THR A 23 7.35 18.07 2.14
CA THR A 23 8.81 18.09 2.24
C THR A 23 9.40 17.40 1.00
N PRO A 24 9.82 18.15 -0.04
CA PRO A 24 10.20 17.57 -1.34
C PRO A 24 11.33 16.54 -1.27
N HIS A 25 12.34 16.80 -0.44
CA HIS A 25 13.45 15.86 -0.23
C HIS A 25 12.97 14.51 0.35
N TYR A 26 11.89 14.54 1.14
CA TYR A 26 11.31 13.32 1.71
C TYR A 26 10.62 12.47 0.62
N ALA A 27 9.88 13.12 -0.27
CA ALA A 27 9.28 12.46 -1.43
C ALA A 27 10.35 11.85 -2.36
N GLU A 28 11.47 12.54 -2.55
CA GLU A 28 12.61 12.03 -3.32
C GLU A 28 13.17 10.73 -2.72
N ILE A 29 13.40 10.69 -1.40
CA ILE A 29 13.86 9.49 -0.71
C ILE A 29 12.90 8.31 -0.92
N LEU A 30 11.60 8.54 -0.73
CA LEU A 30 10.59 7.49 -0.89
C LEU A 30 10.50 6.98 -2.34
N ASN A 31 10.59 7.88 -3.33
CA ASN A 31 10.63 7.49 -4.75
C ASN A 31 11.88 6.68 -5.09
N ASN A 32 13.05 7.08 -4.58
CA ASN A 32 14.30 6.34 -4.80
C ASN A 32 14.25 4.95 -4.17
N MET A 33 13.74 4.85 -2.94
CA MET A 33 13.59 3.57 -2.25
C MET A 33 12.61 2.65 -2.99
N LEU A 34 11.46 3.18 -3.43
CA LEU A 34 10.50 2.41 -4.23
C LEU A 34 11.11 1.90 -5.53
N ALA A 35 11.96 2.68 -6.20
CA ALA A 35 12.66 2.24 -7.39
C ALA A 35 13.64 1.09 -7.10
N ILE A 36 14.38 1.16 -5.99
CA ILE A 36 15.30 0.10 -5.55
C ILE A 36 14.53 -1.19 -5.24
N GLU A 37 13.44 -1.10 -4.47
CA GLU A 37 12.58 -2.23 -4.14
C GLU A 37 12.03 -2.90 -5.42
N LYS A 38 11.53 -2.11 -6.37
CA LYS A 38 11.06 -2.61 -7.67
C LYS A 38 12.16 -3.29 -8.48
N MET A 39 13.41 -2.81 -8.41
CA MET A 39 14.54 -3.46 -9.09
C MET A 39 14.93 -4.79 -8.41
N GLY A 40 14.79 -4.87 -7.09
CA GLY A 40 15.08 -6.07 -6.29
C GLY A 40 13.96 -7.11 -6.26
N ALA A 41 12.76 -6.75 -6.70
CA ALA A 41 11.56 -7.56 -6.72
C ALA A 41 11.57 -8.69 -7.78
N ILE A 42 12.60 -9.53 -7.72
CA ILE A 42 12.80 -10.71 -8.58
C ILE A 42 12.28 -11.98 -7.88
N ASP A 43 12.23 -11.95 -6.55
CA ASP A 43 11.75 -13.02 -5.69
C ASP A 43 10.22 -12.93 -5.52
N PRO A 44 9.43 -13.98 -5.83
CA PRO A 44 7.99 -14.04 -5.57
C PRO A 44 7.58 -13.78 -4.11
N ASP A 45 8.50 -13.99 -3.16
CA ASP A 45 8.28 -13.72 -1.73
C ASP A 45 8.39 -12.21 -1.41
N SER A 46 8.95 -11.40 -2.31
CA SER A 46 8.93 -9.94 -2.18
C SER A 46 7.52 -9.41 -2.42
N PRO A 47 6.95 -8.60 -1.52
CA PRO A 47 5.67 -7.93 -1.74
C PRO A 47 5.64 -7.13 -3.05
N PHE A 48 6.77 -6.52 -3.41
CA PHE A 48 6.90 -5.69 -4.60
C PHE A 48 6.98 -6.48 -5.91
N PHE A 49 7.20 -7.80 -5.87
CA PHE A 49 7.21 -8.68 -7.05
C PHE A 49 5.88 -8.58 -7.81
N TRP A 50 4.79 -8.47 -7.05
CA TRP A 50 3.44 -8.43 -7.60
C TRP A 50 3.07 -7.08 -8.21
N LEU A 51 3.82 -6.00 -7.99
CA LEU A 51 3.47 -4.68 -8.56
C LEU A 51 3.40 -4.65 -10.09
N ASN A 52 4.13 -5.53 -10.77
CA ASN A 52 4.09 -5.64 -12.23
C ASN A 52 3.01 -6.62 -12.72
N SER A 53 2.34 -7.31 -11.80
CA SER A 53 1.27 -8.27 -12.12
C SER A 53 -0.06 -7.55 -12.30
N PRO A 54 -0.82 -7.84 -13.37
CA PRO A 54 -2.19 -7.34 -13.51
C PRO A 54 -3.14 -7.90 -12.44
N ALA A 55 -2.71 -8.90 -11.67
CA ALA A 55 -3.47 -9.46 -10.57
C ALA A 55 -3.40 -8.62 -9.28
N THR A 56 -2.55 -7.59 -9.22
CA THR A 56 -2.46 -6.72 -8.05
C THR A 56 -3.64 -5.76 -8.04
N PRO A 57 -4.62 -5.95 -7.13
CA PRO A 57 -5.88 -5.22 -7.18
C PRO A 57 -5.72 -3.74 -6.83
N ASP A 58 -4.76 -3.40 -5.97
CA ASP A 58 -4.42 -2.02 -5.64
C ASP A 58 -2.90 -1.84 -5.43
N PRO A 59 -2.17 -1.41 -6.49
CA PRO A 59 -0.74 -1.17 -6.41
C PRO A 59 -0.35 -0.05 -5.43
N ASP A 60 -1.13 1.02 -5.34
CA ASP A 60 -0.81 2.18 -4.51
C ASP A 60 -0.99 1.84 -3.02
N TRP A 61 -2.01 1.04 -2.68
CA TRP A 61 -2.20 0.50 -1.33
C TRP A 61 -1.05 -0.40 -0.90
N LEU A 62 -0.62 -1.30 -1.79
CA LEU A 62 0.52 -2.20 -1.53
C LEU A 62 1.79 -1.39 -1.30
N ILE A 63 2.07 -0.39 -2.16
CA ILE A 63 3.21 0.51 -2.00
C ILE A 63 3.12 1.26 -0.66
N ALA A 64 1.96 1.82 -0.32
CA ALA A 64 1.79 2.54 0.94
C ALA A 64 2.05 1.65 2.15
N THR A 65 1.51 0.42 2.14
CA THR A 65 1.60 -0.51 3.26
C THR A 65 3.03 -1.01 3.47
N GLU A 66 3.72 -1.40 2.41
CA GLU A 66 5.09 -1.92 2.51
C GLU A 66 6.10 -0.81 2.82
N MET A 67 5.94 0.37 2.23
CA MET A 67 6.78 1.53 2.58
C MET A 67 6.53 2.00 4.01
N ALA A 68 5.29 1.99 4.50
CA ALA A 68 5.03 2.29 5.91
C ALA A 68 5.75 1.30 6.82
N LYS A 69 5.73 -0.01 6.54
CA LYS A 69 6.45 -1.03 7.31
C LYS A 69 7.96 -0.80 7.31
N SER A 70 8.58 -0.57 6.15
CA SER A 70 10.03 -0.41 6.02
C SER A 70 10.60 0.80 6.77
N PHE A 71 9.77 1.80 7.06
CA PHE A 71 10.18 3.04 7.73
C PHE A 71 9.52 3.23 9.11
N ASP A 72 8.96 2.18 9.69
CA ASP A 72 8.23 2.23 10.97
C ASP A 72 7.13 3.32 11.00
N GLY A 73 6.48 3.53 9.85
CA GLY A 73 5.38 4.45 9.65
C GLY A 73 4.00 3.82 9.82
N VAL A 74 2.97 4.63 9.59
CA VAL A 74 1.57 4.21 9.60
C VAL A 74 0.86 4.63 8.32
N VAL A 75 0.07 3.73 7.75
CA VAL A 75 -0.88 4.09 6.70
C VAL A 75 -2.04 4.84 7.36
N MET A 76 -2.38 6.02 6.83
CA MET A 76 -3.40 6.90 7.39
C MET A 76 -4.78 6.68 6.78
N ASP A 77 -4.82 6.14 5.56
CA ASP A 77 -6.06 5.83 4.88
C ASP A 77 -6.46 4.40 5.21
N ASP A 78 -7.75 4.22 5.49
CA ASP A 78 -8.30 2.88 5.70
C ASP A 78 -8.04 2.02 4.46
N PRO A 79 -7.75 0.71 4.63
CA PRO A 79 -7.83 -0.20 3.50
C PRO A 79 -9.22 -0.03 2.90
N LEU A 80 -9.31 0.03 1.57
CA LEU A 80 -10.58 -0.02 0.84
C LEU A 80 -11.53 -0.93 1.61
N PRO A 81 -12.77 -0.51 1.95
CA PRO A 81 -13.69 -1.40 2.63
C PRO A 81 -13.69 -2.69 1.83
N ARG A 82 -13.30 -3.80 2.47
CA ARG A 82 -13.44 -5.13 1.86
C ARG A 82 -14.86 -5.13 1.34
N ALA A 83 -15.03 -5.26 0.02
CA ALA A 83 -16.37 -5.39 -0.52
C ALA A 83 -17.05 -6.47 0.32
N PRO A 84 -18.26 -6.22 0.86
CA PRO A 84 -18.92 -7.20 1.68
C PRO A 84 -18.91 -8.53 0.93
N LEU A 85 -18.58 -9.61 1.63
CA LEU A 85 -18.72 -10.95 1.08
C LEU A 85 -20.22 -11.15 0.84
N ILE A 86 -20.65 -10.91 -0.40
CA ILE A 86 -22.02 -11.18 -0.82
C ILE A 86 -22.07 -12.63 -1.28
N ILE A 87 -22.62 -13.51 -0.45
CA ILE A 87 -23.02 -14.86 -0.85
C ILE A 87 -24.55 -14.83 -0.94
N ASP A 88 -25.11 -15.19 -2.09
CA ASP A 88 -26.56 -15.23 -2.34
C ASP A 88 -27.35 -13.93 -2.04
N GLY A 89 -26.69 -12.77 -2.07
CA GLY A 89 -27.33 -11.46 -1.88
C GLY A 89 -27.38 -10.98 -0.42
N GLU A 90 -26.76 -11.70 0.51
CA GLU A 90 -26.60 -11.28 1.91
C GLU A 90 -25.16 -10.84 2.18
N GLU A 91 -25.00 -9.71 2.89
CA GLU A 91 -23.73 -9.20 3.40
C GLU A 91 -23.35 -10.00 4.66
N ILE A 92 -22.23 -10.71 4.60
CA ILE A 92 -21.74 -11.51 5.73
C ILE A 92 -20.68 -10.70 6.50
N ASP A 93 -20.90 -10.53 7.80
CA ASP A 93 -19.89 -10.02 8.73
C ASP A 93 -18.89 -11.14 9.05
N GLU A 94 -17.62 -10.95 8.67
CA GLU A 94 -16.56 -11.94 8.89
C GLU A 94 -16.31 -12.26 10.38
N SER A 95 -16.84 -11.46 11.32
CA SER A 95 -16.79 -11.77 12.76
C SER A 95 -17.61 -12.99 13.18
N GLU A 96 -18.50 -13.50 12.32
CA GLU A 96 -19.31 -14.70 12.57
C GLU A 96 -18.70 -16.01 12.03
N ILE A 97 -17.60 -15.96 11.25
CA ILE A 97 -17.03 -17.14 10.56
C ILE A 97 -16.04 -17.94 11.44
N LEU A 98 -15.75 -17.46 12.66
CA LEU A 98 -14.90 -18.17 13.62
C LEU A 98 -15.74 -18.89 14.69
N TYR A 99 -16.41 -20.00 14.31
CA TYR A 99 -16.72 -21.15 15.19
C TYR A 99 -16.90 -22.44 14.39
#